data_AF-A0A958F284-F1
#
_entry.id   AF-A0A958F284-F1
#
_cell.length_a   1.000
_cell.length_b   1.000
_cell.length_c   1.000
_cell.angle_alpha   90.00
_cell.angle_beta   90.00
_cell.angle_gamma   90.00
#
_symmetry.space_group_name_H-M   'P 1'
#
loop_
_entity.id
_entity.type
_entity.pdbx_description
1 polymer ?
#
loop_
_entity_poly.entity_id
_entity_poly.type
_entity_poly.pdbx_seq_one_letter_code
_entity_poly.pdbx_strand_id
1 'polypeptide(L)'
;LERPDSNICLIIIARVDSVNQAKYKPLQEMMVSIPALPLRENELLEFIEKEFQKYDKSITPEAVQTLVYLVGDKIHDLKAEIAQVVNGTPEKTVLDEADVEAIVGVYGTQNVFELTRAIAQRKLEEALFILHNLLEKGESPVGILFMLLRHVTILWKIRGYYQSGERNERAIQGGLKIYPKHFAQYARETAAWSGGQLLEAMRLLKDCDRMLKSSQLSPEIAMDRLVFQLVALK
;
A
#
# COMPACT_ATOMS: atom_id res chain seq x y z
N LEU A 1 -9.48 -10.18 -37.34
CA LEU A 1 -8.30 -10.60 -36.54
C LEU A 1 -7.26 -11.35 -37.36
N GLU A 2 -7.66 -12.21 -38.30
CA GLU A 2 -6.73 -13.06 -39.07
C GLU A 2 -5.77 -12.33 -40.03
N ARG A 3 -6.05 -11.06 -40.37
CA ARG A 3 -5.12 -10.15 -41.08
C ARG A 3 -5.32 -8.72 -40.61
N PRO A 4 -4.67 -8.26 -39.52
CA PRO A 4 -4.69 -6.86 -39.16
C PRO A 4 -3.94 -6.05 -40.22
N ASP A 5 -4.46 -4.86 -40.54
CA ASP A 5 -3.78 -3.91 -41.40
C ASP A 5 -2.43 -3.50 -40.77
N SER A 6 -1.39 -3.32 -41.58
CA SER A 6 -0.04 -2.92 -41.17
C SER A 6 -0.02 -1.64 -40.31
N ASN A 7 -1.05 -0.80 -40.45
CA ASN A 7 -1.18 0.47 -39.73
C ASN A 7 -1.93 0.34 -38.39
N ILE A 8 -2.39 -0.85 -38.01
CA ILE A 8 -3.21 -1.06 -36.80
C ILE A 8 -2.46 -1.94 -35.81
N CYS A 9 -2.08 -1.37 -34.67
CA CYS A 9 -1.59 -2.12 -33.52
C CYS A 9 -2.78 -2.50 -32.62
N LEU A 10 -3.03 -3.81 -32.48
CA LEU A 10 -4.06 -4.32 -31.59
C LEU A 10 -3.46 -4.71 -30.23
N ILE A 11 -3.95 -4.09 -29.17
CA ILE A 11 -3.59 -4.42 -27.78
C ILE A 11 -4.81 -5.07 -27.12
N ILE A 12 -4.64 -6.30 -26.63
CA ILE A 12 -5.68 -7.03 -25.90
C ILE A 12 -5.24 -7.13 -24.43
N ILE A 13 -6.04 -6.57 -23.53
CA ILE A 13 -5.85 -6.68 -22.09
C ILE A 13 -6.89 -7.66 -21.54
N ALA A 14 -6.44 -8.79 -21.02
CA ALA A 14 -7.32 -9.82 -20.49
C ALA A 14 -6.75 -10.41 -19.20
N ARG A 15 -7.63 -10.68 -18.22
CA ARG A 15 -7.28 -11.44 -17.02
C ARG A 15 -7.59 -12.91 -17.29
N VAL A 16 -6.55 -13.70 -17.53
CA VAL A 16 -6.65 -15.13 -17.82
C VAL A 16 -5.60 -15.89 -17.02
N ASP A 17 -5.94 -17.07 -16.50
CA ASP A 17 -5.01 -17.88 -15.70
C ASP A 17 -3.82 -18.37 -16.53
N SER A 18 -4.07 -18.64 -17.82
CA SER A 18 -3.02 -18.98 -18.77
C SER A 18 -3.46 -18.67 -20.18
N VAL A 19 -2.59 -17.98 -20.91
CA VAL A 19 -2.71 -17.81 -22.36
C VAL A 19 -2.44 -19.12 -23.12
N ASN A 20 -1.89 -20.16 -22.49
CA ASN A 20 -1.52 -21.43 -23.12
C ASN A 20 -2.71 -22.39 -23.35
N GLN A 21 -3.93 -21.99 -22.98
CA GLN A 21 -5.11 -22.82 -23.17
C GLN A 21 -5.46 -22.96 -24.67
N ALA A 22 -5.97 -24.12 -25.06
CA ALA A 22 -6.24 -24.46 -26.48
C ALA A 22 -7.09 -23.41 -27.22
N LYS A 23 -8.00 -22.72 -26.52
CA LYS A 23 -8.85 -21.65 -27.06
C LYS A 23 -8.09 -20.39 -27.51
N TYR A 24 -6.87 -20.17 -27.02
CA TYR A 24 -6.03 -19.00 -27.37
C TYR A 24 -4.91 -19.35 -28.35
N LYS A 25 -4.77 -20.62 -28.74
CA LYS A 25 -3.73 -21.10 -29.65
C LYS A 25 -3.71 -20.34 -31.00
N PRO A 26 -4.84 -20.00 -31.64
CA PRO A 26 -4.84 -19.21 -32.86
C PRO A 26 -4.29 -17.79 -32.67
N LEU A 27 -4.42 -17.21 -31.48
CA LEU A 27 -3.91 -15.87 -31.18
C LEU A 27 -2.41 -15.89 -30.91
N GLN A 28 -1.88 -16.96 -30.30
CA GLN A 28 -0.45 -17.09 -29.98
C GLN A 28 0.46 -17.02 -31.20
N GLU A 29 0.00 -17.50 -32.35
CA GLU A 29 0.76 -17.45 -33.61
C GLU A 29 0.85 -16.02 -34.18
N MET A 30 -0.05 -15.13 -33.75
CA MET A 30 -0.21 -13.77 -34.29
C MET A 30 0.08 -12.65 -33.27
N MET A 31 0.29 -13.00 -31.99
CA MET A 31 0.44 -12.03 -30.90
C MET A 31 1.70 -12.28 -30.07
N VAL A 32 2.28 -11.21 -29.56
CA VAL A 32 3.24 -11.29 -28.46
C VAL A 32 2.47 -11.24 -27.15
N SER A 33 2.56 -12.32 -26.36
CA SER A 33 1.96 -12.36 -25.02
C SER A 33 2.94 -11.87 -23.98
N ILE A 34 2.54 -10.86 -23.20
CA ILE A 34 3.31 -10.36 -22.07
C ILE A 34 2.51 -10.66 -20.78
N PRO A 35 2.97 -11.61 -19.95
CA PRO A 35 2.31 -11.91 -18.68
C PRO A 35 2.55 -10.78 -17.68
N ALA A 36 1.48 -10.09 -17.27
CA ALA A 36 1.50 -9.07 -16.23
C ALA A 36 1.26 -9.70 -14.84
N LEU A 37 2.19 -10.55 -14.40
CA LEU A 37 2.13 -11.19 -13.09
C LEU A 37 2.65 -10.25 -11.99
N PRO A 38 2.16 -10.38 -10.74
CA PRO A 38 2.79 -9.72 -9.60
C PRO A 38 4.25 -10.12 -9.49
N LEU A 39 5.12 -9.18 -9.14
CA LEU A 39 6.54 -9.46 -8.93
C LEU A 39 6.73 -10.32 -7.69
N ARG A 40 7.60 -11.32 -7.78
CA ARG A 40 8.08 -12.05 -6.61
C ARG A 40 9.02 -11.15 -5.81
N GLU A 41 9.26 -11.45 -4.53
CA GLU A 41 10.09 -10.60 -3.66
C GLU A 41 11.44 -10.21 -4.30
N ASN A 42 12.19 -11.16 -4.87
CA ASN A 42 13.47 -10.84 -5.52
C ASN A 42 13.31 -9.95 -6.77
N GLU A 43 12.26 -10.17 -7.57
CA GLU A 43 11.99 -9.39 -8.77
C GLU A 43 11.54 -7.96 -8.41
N LEU A 44 10.88 -7.79 -7.26
CA LEU A 44 10.48 -6.50 -6.71
C LEU A 44 11.70 -5.68 -6.28
N LEU A 45 12.67 -6.31 -5.62
CA LEU A 45 13.92 -5.66 -5.22
C LEU A 45 14.69 -5.18 -6.45
N GLU A 46 14.91 -6.06 -7.44
CA GLU A 46 15.56 -5.69 -8.70
C GLU A 46 14.81 -4.57 -9.44
N PHE A 47 13.48 -4.59 -9.40
CA PHE A 47 12.67 -3.55 -10.01
C PHE A 47 12.90 -2.20 -9.35
N ILE A 48 12.91 -2.13 -8.01
CA ILE A 48 13.15 -0.88 -7.27
C ILE A 48 14.55 -0.34 -7.59
N GLU A 49 15.58 -1.18 -7.56
CA GLU A 49 16.94 -0.77 -7.90
C GLU A 49 17.02 -0.21 -9.33
N LYS A 50 16.41 -0.90 -10.31
CA LYS A 50 16.35 -0.44 -11.70
C LYS A 50 15.58 0.87 -11.87
N GLU A 51 14.52 1.10 -11.09
CA GLU A 51 13.80 2.37 -11.15
C GLU A 51 14.64 3.54 -10.60
N PHE A 52 15.38 3.36 -9.51
CA PHE A 52 16.31 4.39 -9.01
C PHE A 52 17.45 4.68 -10.02
N GLN A 53 17.96 3.64 -10.67
CA GLN A 53 19.01 3.79 -11.70
C GLN A 53 18.58 4.66 -12.89
N LYS A 54 17.28 4.72 -13.23
CA LYS A 54 16.79 5.62 -14.28
C LYS A 54 16.97 7.10 -13.95
N TYR A 55 17.18 7.43 -12.68
CA TYR A 55 17.43 8.77 -12.18
C TYR A 55 18.90 8.96 -11.77
N ASP A 56 19.80 8.09 -12.25
CA ASP A 56 21.24 8.08 -11.91
C ASP A 56 21.52 8.00 -10.40
N LYS A 57 20.60 7.37 -9.65
CA LYS A 57 20.68 7.17 -8.20
C LYS A 57 20.72 5.68 -7.87
N SER A 58 21.33 5.34 -6.74
CA SER A 58 21.31 4.00 -6.15
C SER A 58 20.68 4.05 -4.76
N ILE A 59 20.24 2.90 -4.25
CA ILE A 59 19.54 2.77 -2.98
C ILE A 59 20.14 1.61 -2.19
N THR A 60 20.27 1.74 -0.87
CA THR A 60 20.80 0.66 -0.03
C THR A 60 19.77 -0.47 0.15
N PRO A 61 20.21 -1.72 0.41
CA PRO A 61 19.28 -2.84 0.64
C PRO A 61 18.30 -2.57 1.78
N GLU A 62 18.73 -1.91 2.84
CA GLU A 62 17.90 -1.52 3.98
C GLU A 62 16.86 -0.47 3.57
N ALA A 63 17.25 0.51 2.75
CA ALA A 63 16.34 1.52 2.23
C ALA A 63 15.29 0.93 1.28
N VAL A 64 15.65 -0.08 0.48
CA VAL A 64 14.69 -0.83 -0.35
C VAL A 64 13.68 -1.55 0.54
N GLN A 65 14.12 -2.23 1.60
CA GLN A 65 13.22 -2.89 2.55
C GLN A 65 12.27 -1.90 3.21
N THR A 66 12.79 -0.73 3.60
CA THR A 66 12.00 0.36 4.18
C THR A 66 10.98 0.90 3.18
N LEU A 67 11.37 1.09 1.91
CA LEU A 67 10.45 1.54 0.85
C LEU A 67 9.32 0.52 0.63
N VAL A 68 9.64 -0.76 0.49
CA VAL A 68 8.62 -1.82 0.36
C VAL A 68 7.74 -1.89 1.60
N TYR A 69 8.31 -1.69 2.79
CA TYR A 69 7.56 -1.66 4.04
C TYR A 69 6.58 -0.48 4.14
N LEU A 70 6.99 0.70 3.67
CA LEU A 70 6.18 1.93 3.71
C LEU A 70 5.12 1.96 2.61
N VAL A 71 5.47 1.52 1.40
CA VAL A 71 4.65 1.68 0.18
C VAL A 71 3.88 0.42 -0.20
N GLY A 72 4.42 -0.76 0.10
CA GLY A 72 3.88 -2.05 -0.32
C GLY A 72 4.53 -2.59 -1.60
N ASP A 73 3.88 -3.57 -2.24
CA ASP A 73 4.38 -4.34 -3.40
C ASP A 73 3.77 -3.91 -4.74
N LYS A 74 2.90 -2.90 -4.73
CA LYS A 74 2.26 -2.39 -5.95
C LYS A 74 3.24 -1.52 -6.73
N ILE A 75 3.58 -1.96 -7.94
CA ILE A 75 4.50 -1.28 -8.87
C ILE A 75 4.14 0.19 -9.09
N HIS A 76 2.84 0.49 -9.26
CA HIS A 76 2.37 1.85 -9.51
C HIS A 76 2.72 2.78 -8.34
N ASP A 77 2.44 2.34 -7.12
CA ASP A 77 2.62 3.14 -5.90
C ASP A 77 4.12 3.27 -5.60
N LEU A 78 4.90 2.20 -5.79
CA LEU A 78 6.36 2.23 -5.70
C LEU A 78 6.97 3.24 -6.66
N LYS A 79 6.54 3.29 -7.91
CA LYS A 79 7.05 4.28 -8.87
C LYS A 79 6.78 5.72 -8.44
N ALA A 80 5.58 5.98 -7.94
CA ALA A 80 5.20 7.32 -7.46
C ALA A 80 6.10 7.75 -6.29
N GLU A 81 6.27 6.88 -5.29
CA GLU A 81 7.09 7.17 -4.11
C GLU A 81 8.59 7.25 -4.43
N ILE A 82 9.11 6.41 -5.35
CA ILE A 82 10.49 6.53 -5.83
C ILE A 82 10.71 7.90 -6.47
N ALA A 83 9.80 8.37 -7.32
CA ALA A 83 9.92 9.70 -7.93
C ALA A 83 9.91 10.81 -6.87
N GLN A 84 9.10 10.69 -5.81
CA GLN A 84 9.13 11.63 -4.69
C GLN A 84 10.47 11.61 -3.95
N VAL A 85 11.00 10.43 -3.61
CA VAL A 85 12.31 10.29 -2.94
C VAL A 85 13.41 10.94 -3.78
N VAL A 86 13.45 10.64 -5.07
CA VAL A 86 14.41 11.21 -6.02
C VAL A 86 14.33 12.74 -6.05
N ASN A 87 13.12 13.31 -6.16
CA ASN A 87 12.90 14.75 -6.20
C ASN A 87 13.20 15.43 -4.86
N GLY A 88 12.96 14.75 -3.74
CA GLY A 88 13.24 15.24 -2.40
C GLY A 88 14.72 15.19 -2.00
N THR A 89 15.56 14.54 -2.79
CA THR A 89 16.98 14.31 -2.48
C THR A 89 17.90 14.65 -3.67
N PRO A 90 17.76 15.82 -4.32
CA PRO A 90 18.45 16.10 -5.59
C PRO A 90 19.97 15.93 -5.49
N GLU A 91 20.56 16.35 -4.37
CA GLU A 91 22.02 16.35 -4.12
C GLU A 91 22.64 14.96 -3.85
N LYS A 92 21.83 13.94 -3.54
CA LYS A 92 22.31 12.61 -3.12
C LYS A 92 22.31 11.61 -4.28
N THR A 93 23.40 10.86 -4.45
CA THR A 93 23.50 9.77 -5.44
C THR A 93 23.20 8.40 -4.86
N VAL A 94 23.42 8.19 -3.56
CA VAL A 94 23.10 6.95 -2.84
C VAL A 94 22.10 7.26 -1.73
N LEU A 95 20.98 6.55 -1.74
CA LEU A 95 19.85 6.76 -0.85
C LEU A 95 19.86 5.71 0.25
N ASP A 96 19.80 6.17 1.50
CA ASP A 96 19.73 5.31 2.68
C ASP A 96 18.30 5.24 3.25
N GLU A 97 18.13 4.44 4.30
CA GLU A 97 16.85 4.23 4.96
C GLU A 97 16.28 5.54 5.54
N ALA A 98 17.15 6.44 6.03
CA ALA A 98 16.73 7.70 6.62
C ALA A 98 16.18 8.66 5.55
N ASP A 99 16.75 8.65 4.34
CA ASP A 99 16.25 9.44 3.21
C ASP A 99 14.86 8.98 2.77
N VAL A 100 14.68 7.67 2.60
CA VAL A 100 13.37 7.08 2.26
C VAL A 100 12.35 7.40 3.35
N GLU A 101 12.74 7.30 4.61
CA GLU A 101 11.85 7.63 5.73
C GLU A 101 11.49 9.12 5.81
N ALA A 102 12.43 10.02 5.51
CA ALA A 102 12.19 11.45 5.57
C ALA A 102 11.17 11.90 4.51
N ILE A 103 11.18 11.25 3.34
CA ILE A 103 10.28 11.58 2.24
C ILE A 103 8.99 10.75 2.33
N VAL A 104 9.10 9.43 2.30
CA VAL A 104 7.95 8.50 2.25
C VAL A 104 7.33 8.30 3.63
N GLY A 105 8.17 8.21 4.67
CA GLY A 105 7.74 7.95 6.04
C GLY A 105 7.03 9.14 6.70
N VAL A 106 7.30 10.38 6.28
CA VAL A 106 6.64 11.57 6.84
C VAL A 106 5.25 11.78 6.23
N TYR A 107 5.08 11.59 4.93
CA TYR A 107 3.80 11.88 4.26
C TYR A 107 2.75 10.78 4.43
N GLY A 108 3.07 9.51 4.19
CA GLY A 108 2.07 8.44 4.31
C GLY A 108 1.80 8.03 5.76
N THR A 109 2.86 7.86 6.55
CA THR A 109 2.73 7.24 7.87
C THR A 109 2.19 8.22 8.92
N GLN A 110 2.61 9.49 8.92
CA GLN A 110 2.08 10.48 9.87
C GLN A 110 0.59 10.78 9.62
N ASN A 111 0.19 10.98 8.37
CA ASN A 111 -1.21 11.25 8.02
C ASN A 111 -2.13 10.06 8.33
N VAL A 112 -1.66 8.83 8.13
CA VAL A 112 -2.42 7.63 8.49
C VAL A 112 -2.54 7.48 10.00
N PHE A 113 -1.47 7.75 10.75
CA PHE A 113 -1.52 7.77 12.20
C PHE A 113 -2.46 8.84 12.75
N GLU A 114 -2.51 10.02 12.14
CA GLU A 114 -3.48 11.07 12.49
C GLU A 114 -4.91 10.61 12.19
N LEU A 115 -5.16 10.04 11.01
CA LEU A 115 -6.48 9.53 10.62
C LEU A 115 -6.95 8.38 11.54
N THR A 116 -6.10 7.37 11.78
CA THR A 116 -6.44 6.22 12.62
C THR A 116 -6.61 6.61 14.08
N ARG A 117 -5.86 7.59 14.56
CA ARG A 117 -6.05 8.20 15.88
C ARG A 117 -7.39 8.92 15.97
N ALA A 118 -7.74 9.76 15.01
CA ALA A 118 -9.05 10.43 14.99
C ALA A 118 -10.21 9.42 14.97
N ILE A 119 -10.08 8.34 14.19
CA ILE A 119 -11.02 7.21 14.17
C ILE A 119 -11.12 6.55 15.55
N ALA A 120 -9.99 6.19 16.16
CA ALA A 120 -9.95 5.53 17.47
C ALA A 120 -10.52 6.41 18.59
N GLN A 121 -10.31 7.73 18.50
CA GLN A 121 -10.84 8.73 19.43
C GLN A 121 -12.31 9.10 19.14
N ARG A 122 -12.94 8.47 18.15
CA ARG A 122 -14.34 8.69 17.77
C ARG A 122 -14.64 10.11 17.31
N LYS A 123 -13.64 10.79 16.74
CA LYS A 123 -13.76 12.17 16.25
C LYS A 123 -14.05 12.17 14.76
N LEU A 124 -15.33 12.05 14.40
CA LEU A 124 -15.77 11.95 13.01
C LEU A 124 -15.33 13.15 12.16
N GLU A 125 -15.56 14.37 12.64
CA GLU A 125 -15.23 15.60 11.90
C GLU A 125 -13.73 15.71 11.64
N GLU A 126 -12.89 15.41 12.64
CA GLU A 126 -11.42 15.40 12.50
C GLU A 126 -10.97 14.31 11.52
N ALA A 127 -11.55 13.11 11.58
CA ALA A 127 -11.21 12.01 10.68
C ALA A 127 -11.58 12.30 9.22
N LEU A 128 -12.77 12.88 8.97
CA LEU A 128 -13.19 13.28 7.62
C LEU A 128 -12.32 14.42 7.09
N PHE A 129 -12.00 15.40 7.92
CA PHE A 129 -11.09 16.49 7.54
C PHE A 129 -9.71 15.96 7.10
N ILE A 130 -9.12 15.03 7.86
CA ILE A 130 -7.84 14.41 7.50
C ILE A 130 -7.98 13.60 6.21
N LEU A 131 -9.05 12.81 6.05
CA LEU A 131 -9.31 12.05 4.83
C LEU A 131 -9.37 12.96 3.59
N HIS A 132 -10.16 14.04 3.64
CA HIS A 132 -10.29 14.94 2.50
C HIS A 132 -8.99 15.69 2.21
N ASN A 133 -8.23 16.10 3.23
CA ASN A 133 -6.91 16.68 3.03
C ASN A 133 -5.94 15.72 2.30
N LEU A 134 -6.01 14.42 2.59
CA LEU A 134 -5.21 13.42 1.87
C LEU A 134 -5.62 13.35 0.39
N LEU A 135 -6.92 13.27 0.13
CA LEU A 135 -7.48 13.24 -1.22
C LEU A 135 -7.13 14.50 -2.02
N GLU A 136 -7.25 15.68 -1.41
CA GLU A 136 -6.90 16.98 -2.03
C GLU A 136 -5.41 17.09 -2.36
N LYS A 137 -4.54 16.45 -1.57
CA LYS A 137 -3.10 16.37 -1.83
C LYS A 137 -2.72 15.37 -2.93
N GLY A 138 -3.71 14.69 -3.50
CA GLY A 138 -3.51 13.76 -4.62
C GLY A 138 -3.35 12.29 -4.21
N GLU A 139 -3.53 11.95 -2.93
CA GLU A 139 -3.55 10.55 -2.52
C GLU A 139 -4.74 9.83 -3.13
N SER A 140 -4.50 8.65 -3.70
CA SER A 140 -5.59 7.87 -4.26
C SER A 140 -6.44 7.23 -3.15
N PRO A 141 -7.77 7.12 -3.30
CA PRO A 141 -8.64 6.40 -2.36
C PRO A 141 -8.15 4.97 -2.06
N VAL A 142 -7.62 4.28 -3.08
CA VAL A 142 -7.06 2.93 -2.95
C VAL A 142 -5.77 2.93 -2.12
N GLY A 143 -4.93 3.96 -2.26
CA GLY A 143 -3.72 4.16 -1.46
C GLY A 143 -4.05 4.36 0.01
N ILE A 144 -4.98 5.28 0.31
CA ILE A 144 -5.45 5.55 1.69
C ILE A 144 -6.03 4.27 2.31
N LEU A 145 -6.87 3.55 1.57
CA LEU A 145 -7.44 2.28 2.02
C LEU A 145 -6.36 1.25 2.34
N PHE A 146 -5.34 1.12 1.50
CA PHE A 146 -4.21 0.21 1.72
C PHE A 146 -3.45 0.58 3.00
N MET A 147 -3.18 1.87 3.22
CA MET A 147 -2.50 2.33 4.42
C MET A 147 -3.29 2.05 5.70
N LEU A 148 -4.62 2.26 5.68
CA LEU A 148 -5.51 1.89 6.79
C LEU A 148 -5.51 0.38 7.06
N LEU A 149 -5.55 -0.43 6.00
CA LEU A 149 -5.50 -1.88 6.11
C LEU A 149 -4.18 -2.37 6.72
N ARG A 150 -3.05 -1.81 6.27
CA ARG A 150 -1.73 -2.08 6.84
C ARG A 150 -1.70 -1.76 8.33
N HIS A 151 -2.19 -0.58 8.70
CA HIS A 151 -2.26 -0.12 10.08
C HIS A 151 -3.05 -1.09 10.97
N VAL A 152 -4.29 -1.39 10.60
CA VAL A 152 -5.16 -2.33 11.35
C VAL A 152 -4.54 -3.72 11.44
N THR A 153 -3.87 -4.18 10.38
CA THR A 153 -3.15 -5.46 10.36
C THR A 153 -1.98 -5.48 11.33
N ILE A 154 -1.21 -4.39 11.42
CA ILE A 154 -0.13 -4.26 12.39
C ILE A 154 -0.67 -4.34 13.82
N LEU A 155 -1.73 -3.58 14.14
CA LEU A 155 -2.37 -3.62 15.46
C LEU A 155 -2.86 -5.03 15.82
N TRP A 156 -3.48 -5.73 14.86
CA TRP A 156 -3.93 -7.11 15.03
C TRP A 156 -2.76 -8.06 15.35
N LYS A 157 -1.66 -7.97 14.60
CA LYS A 157 -0.51 -8.83 14.82
C LYS A 157 0.19 -8.55 16.15
N ILE A 158 0.37 -7.28 16.52
CA ILE A 158 0.92 -6.90 17.83
C ILE A 158 0.07 -7.48 18.96
N ARG A 159 -1.27 -7.39 18.83
CA ARG A 159 -2.18 -8.02 19.79
C ARG A 159 -1.97 -9.54 19.87
N GLY A 160 -1.78 -10.21 18.74
CA GLY A 160 -1.46 -11.63 18.68
C GLY A 160 -0.19 -12.00 19.46
N TYR A 161 0.90 -11.23 19.28
CA TYR A 161 2.12 -11.37 20.10
C TYR A 161 1.83 -11.16 21.59
N TYR A 162 1.01 -10.16 21.93
CA TYR A 162 0.66 -9.92 23.32
C TYR A 162 -0.16 -11.07 23.93
N GLN A 163 -1.02 -11.71 23.15
CA GLN A 163 -1.79 -12.88 23.56
C GLN A 163 -0.94 -14.14 23.70
N SER A 164 0.13 -14.28 22.90
CA SER A 164 1.08 -15.39 23.02
C SER A 164 2.09 -15.24 24.16
N GLY A 165 2.01 -14.15 24.94
CA GLY A 165 2.91 -13.85 26.05
C GLY A 165 4.20 -13.13 25.65
N GLU A 166 4.41 -12.83 24.37
CA GLU A 166 5.59 -12.07 23.93
C GLU A 166 5.45 -10.60 24.37
N ARG A 167 6.50 -10.06 24.98
CA ARG A 167 6.58 -8.67 25.46
C ARG A 167 7.88 -7.98 25.04
N ASN A 168 8.82 -8.71 24.46
CA ASN A 168 10.05 -8.16 23.94
C ASN A 168 9.77 -7.33 22.69
N GLU A 169 9.84 -6.01 22.83
CA GLU A 169 9.57 -5.07 21.73
C GLU A 169 10.47 -5.33 20.52
N ARG A 170 11.75 -5.65 20.72
CA ARG A 170 12.68 -5.94 19.61
C ARG A 170 12.29 -7.20 18.84
N ALA A 171 11.82 -8.23 19.55
CA ALA A 171 11.34 -9.46 18.91
C ALA A 171 10.08 -9.20 18.07
N ILE A 172 9.15 -8.40 18.60
CA ILE A 172 7.92 -8.02 17.88
C ILE A 172 8.24 -7.11 16.69
N GLN A 173 9.11 -6.11 16.87
CA GLN A 173 9.61 -5.22 15.81
C GLN A 173 10.24 -6.03 14.67
N GLY A 174 11.16 -6.94 14.98
CA GLY A 174 11.81 -7.79 14.00
C GLY A 174 10.83 -8.72 13.28
N GLY A 175 9.93 -9.37 14.03
CA GLY A 175 8.91 -10.28 13.47
C GLY A 175 7.88 -9.58 12.57
N LEU A 176 7.58 -8.32 12.86
CA LEU A 176 6.64 -7.51 12.09
C LEU A 176 7.31 -6.56 11.09
N LYS A 177 8.65 -6.55 11.06
CA LYS A 177 9.46 -5.60 10.31
C LYS A 177 9.03 -4.14 10.56
N ILE A 178 8.61 -3.82 11.78
CA ILE A 178 8.19 -2.47 12.16
C ILE A 178 9.42 -1.68 12.54
N TYR A 179 9.58 -0.50 11.92
CA TYR A 179 10.67 0.39 12.27
C TYR A 179 10.54 0.87 13.73
N PRO A 180 11.63 0.87 14.52
CA PRO A 180 11.56 1.11 15.97
C PRO A 180 10.85 2.40 16.37
N LYS A 181 11.00 3.49 15.60
CA LYS A 181 10.38 4.80 15.92
C LYS A 181 8.86 4.78 15.93
N HIS A 182 8.24 3.91 15.15
CA HIS A 182 6.78 3.81 15.04
C HIS A 182 6.18 2.76 16.00
N PHE A 183 6.99 1.84 16.50
CA PHE A 183 6.51 0.77 17.36
C PHE A 183 5.79 1.27 18.60
N ALA A 184 6.34 2.29 19.27
CA ALA A 184 5.74 2.87 20.48
C ALA A 184 4.32 3.40 20.22
N GLN A 185 4.08 3.95 19.02
CA GLN A 185 2.76 4.41 18.63
C GLN A 185 1.81 3.25 18.36
N TYR A 186 2.23 2.27 17.56
CA TYR A 186 1.42 1.07 17.31
C TYR A 186 1.09 0.30 18.59
N ALA A 187 2.04 0.17 19.51
CA ALA A 187 1.83 -0.49 20.81
C ALA A 187 0.76 0.25 21.63
N ARG A 188 0.83 1.59 21.69
CA ARG A 188 -0.16 2.43 22.38
C ARG A 188 -1.55 2.31 21.76
N GLU A 189 -1.64 2.36 20.44
CA GLU A 189 -2.92 2.25 19.74
C GLU A 189 -3.51 0.84 19.83
N THR A 190 -2.67 -0.19 19.87
CA THR A 190 -3.14 -1.59 20.08
C THR A 190 -3.91 -1.73 21.39
N ALA A 191 -3.56 -0.95 22.42
CA ALA A 191 -4.27 -0.93 23.69
C ALA A 191 -5.65 -0.23 23.61
N ALA A 192 -5.84 0.69 22.67
CA ALA A 192 -7.10 1.41 22.47
C ALA A 192 -8.14 0.58 21.69
N TRP A 193 -7.70 -0.43 20.94
CA TRP A 193 -8.57 -1.27 20.12
C TRP A 193 -8.85 -2.62 20.79
N SER A 194 -10.11 -3.06 20.77
CA SER A 194 -10.48 -4.42 21.13
C SER A 194 -10.23 -5.39 19.96
N GLY A 195 -10.08 -6.68 20.25
CA GLY A 195 -9.95 -7.70 19.21
C GLY A 195 -11.17 -7.73 18.28
N GLY A 196 -12.38 -7.60 18.83
CA GLY A 196 -13.61 -7.54 18.04
C GLY A 196 -13.65 -6.31 17.12
N GLN A 197 -13.21 -5.15 17.62
CA GLN A 197 -13.14 -3.92 16.82
C GLN A 197 -12.14 -4.03 15.66
N LEU A 198 -10.96 -4.63 15.89
CA LEU A 198 -9.97 -4.83 14.82
C LEU A 198 -10.50 -5.79 13.74
N LEU A 199 -11.17 -6.87 14.15
CA LEU A 199 -11.76 -7.82 13.21
C LEU A 199 -12.86 -7.17 12.36
N GLU A 200 -13.73 -6.38 12.99
CA GLU A 200 -14.79 -5.67 12.27
C GLU A 200 -14.22 -4.57 11.38
N ALA A 201 -13.17 -3.86 11.82
CA ALA A 201 -12.45 -2.91 10.97
C ALA A 201 -11.89 -3.58 9.71
N MET A 202 -11.26 -4.76 9.83
CA MET A 202 -10.80 -5.53 8.67
C MET A 202 -11.95 -5.90 7.72
N ARG A 203 -13.13 -6.22 8.26
CA ARG A 203 -14.33 -6.52 7.46
C ARG A 203 -14.80 -5.29 6.68
N LEU A 204 -14.87 -4.13 7.33
CA LEU A 204 -15.24 -2.86 6.70
C LEU A 204 -14.24 -2.44 5.62
N LEU A 205 -12.94 -2.58 5.88
CA LEU A 205 -11.89 -2.30 4.89
C LEU A 205 -12.02 -3.19 3.65
N LYS A 206 -12.30 -4.49 3.84
CA LYS A 206 -12.57 -5.43 2.74
C LYS A 206 -13.82 -5.05 1.93
N ASP A 207 -14.89 -4.65 2.61
CA ASP A 207 -16.12 -4.21 1.93
C ASP A 207 -15.86 -2.92 1.13
N CYS A 208 -15.06 -1.98 1.65
CA CYS A 208 -14.65 -0.79 0.94
C CYS A 208 -13.77 -1.09 -0.28
N ASP A 209 -12.81 -2.03 -0.18
CA ASP A 209 -12.01 -2.47 -1.32
C ASP A 209 -12.88 -2.99 -2.47
N ARG A 210 -13.92 -3.76 -2.15
CA ARG A 210 -14.90 -4.21 -3.14
C ARG A 210 -15.68 -3.05 -3.76
N MET A 211 -16.04 -2.05 -2.96
CA MET A 211 -16.75 -0.86 -3.44
C MET A 211 -15.88 0.00 -4.35
N LEU A 212 -14.59 0.19 -4.04
CA LEU A 212 -13.66 0.92 -4.90
C LEU A 212 -13.41 0.21 -6.24
N LYS A 213 -13.49 -1.13 -6.24
CA LYS A 213 -13.35 -1.96 -7.45
C LYS A 213 -14.64 -2.10 -8.24
N SER A 214 -15.79 -1.73 -7.69
CA SER A 214 -17.07 -1.73 -8.39
C SER A 214 -17.44 -0.31 -8.81
N SER A 215 -17.93 -0.12 -10.04
CA SER A 215 -18.30 1.22 -10.54
C SER A 215 -19.63 1.74 -9.96
N GLN A 216 -20.03 1.30 -8.76
CA GLN A 216 -21.35 1.57 -8.19
C GLN A 216 -21.40 2.85 -7.36
N LEU A 217 -20.27 3.31 -6.83
CA LEU A 217 -20.16 4.53 -6.03
C LEU A 217 -18.96 5.35 -6.47
N SER A 218 -18.98 6.66 -6.21
CA SER A 218 -17.74 7.43 -6.34
C SER A 218 -16.74 6.97 -5.26
N PRO A 219 -15.44 6.87 -5.60
CA PRO A 219 -14.41 6.46 -4.65
C PRO A 219 -14.39 7.26 -3.35
N GLU A 220 -14.65 8.57 -3.43
CA GLU A 220 -14.66 9.49 -2.29
C GLU A 220 -15.79 9.14 -1.31
N ILE A 221 -17.01 8.93 -1.82
CA ILE A 221 -18.15 8.56 -0.97
C ILE A 221 -17.93 7.18 -0.33
N ALA A 222 -17.27 6.26 -1.03
CA ALA A 222 -16.91 4.96 -0.45
C ALA A 222 -15.94 5.13 0.74
N MET A 223 -14.97 6.05 0.64
CA MET A 223 -14.04 6.37 1.72
C MET A 223 -14.73 7.09 2.89
N ASP A 224 -15.62 8.05 2.62
CA ASP A 224 -16.39 8.75 3.66
C ASP A 224 -17.22 7.75 4.47
N ARG A 225 -17.91 6.84 3.76
CA ARG A 225 -18.69 5.76 4.38
C ARG A 225 -17.81 4.87 5.24
N LEU A 226 -16.63 4.48 4.75
CA LEU A 226 -15.68 3.68 5.52
C LEU A 226 -15.28 4.38 6.81
N VAL A 227 -14.86 5.65 6.75
CA VAL A 227 -14.46 6.42 7.94
C VAL A 227 -15.61 6.53 8.93
N PHE A 228 -16.81 6.83 8.45
CA PHE A 228 -18.02 6.87 9.30
C PHE A 228 -18.26 5.54 10.04
N GLN A 229 -18.17 4.41 9.32
CA GLN A 229 -18.38 3.09 9.90
C GLN A 229 -17.28 2.71 10.89
N LEU A 230 -16.01 3.04 10.60
CA LEU A 230 -14.89 2.79 11.50
C LEU A 230 -15.01 3.60 12.80
N VAL A 231 -15.42 4.86 12.70
CA VAL A 231 -15.72 5.73 13.87
C VAL A 231 -16.90 5.19 14.68
N ALA A 232 -17.88 4.53 14.06
CA ALA A 232 -19.04 3.98 14.74
C ALA A 232 -18.82 2.62 15.45
N LEU A 233 -17.64 1.99 15.28
CA LEU A 233 -17.32 0.71 15.94
C LEU A 233 -17.46 0.83 17.47
N LYS A 234 -18.07 -0.18 18.10
CA LYS A 234 -18.23 -0.26 19.56
C LYS A 234 -17.27 -1.28 20.15
#